data_AF-A0A8T3W3R1-F1
#
_entry.id   AF-A0A8T3W3R1-F1
#
_cell.length_a   1.000
_cell.length_b   1.000
_cell.length_c   1.000
_cell.angle_alpha   90.00
_cell.angle_beta   90.00
_cell.angle_gamma   90.00
#
_symmetry.space_group_name_H-M   'P 1'
#
loop_
_entity.id
_entity.type
_entity.pdbx_description
1 polymer ?
#
loop_
_entity_poly.entity_id
_entity_poly.type
_entity_poly.pdbx_seq_one_letter_code
_entity_poly.pdbx_strand_id
1 'polypeptide(L)'
;MKKGALIAGLFITAISIISAYGSYYSFSLGNLLDSFDPSTLILGLLFIIFLVLLKLILSRFFQNSEGAVNVMSLCIAALMIYGIHKIGWDYENFFYDLGVEGDMLYAAIPILLIIGLFYLAKSRKEGHFLFYRIFLILGTIAIALSFTDLVYEKGLMLIIGIILLLWGLWLWRRHRRKLGGYSPSIPNSYRPRGSLFKTPQRYQDWRNYRKQLRDQGYQQKLQDQQKEYERKQQQAQQQAQQIQKVKIRALNDLKQKYMSYLFAYYRKGNSPQQQMRMKQALATIIKMAAQQGCDANTFLSSRIGGSNAKSPNELR
;
A
#
# COMPACT_ATOMS: atom_id res chain seq x y z
N MET A 1 0.92 2.03 2.78
CA MET A 1 0.53 2.26 1.37
C MET A 1 -0.77 3.04 1.34
N LYS A 2 -0.87 4.08 0.48
CA LYS A 2 -2.14 4.81 0.30
C LYS A 2 -3.19 3.83 -0.24
N LYS A 3 -4.39 3.79 0.36
CA LYS A 3 -5.48 2.85 0.01
C LYS A 3 -5.80 2.84 -1.50
N GLY A 4 -5.51 3.95 -2.21
CA GLY A 4 -5.67 4.07 -3.66
C GLY A 4 -4.73 3.21 -4.52
N ALA A 5 -3.50 2.92 -4.09
CA ALA A 5 -2.55 2.15 -4.91
C ALA A 5 -2.95 0.67 -5.03
N LEU A 6 -3.55 0.11 -3.98
CA LEU A 6 -4.01 -1.29 -3.97
C LEU A 6 -5.28 -1.46 -4.82
N ILE A 7 -6.18 -0.46 -4.79
CA ILE A 7 -7.37 -0.42 -5.63
C ILE A 7 -6.96 -0.27 -7.10
N ALA A 8 -6.02 0.64 -7.41
CA ALA A 8 -5.50 0.82 -8.76
C ALA A 8 -4.84 -0.45 -9.33
N GLY A 9 -4.05 -1.16 -8.51
CA GLY A 9 -3.45 -2.44 -8.90
C GLY A 9 -4.50 -3.51 -9.23
N LEU A 10 -5.51 -3.66 -8.38
CA LEU A 10 -6.63 -4.58 -8.62
C LEU A 10 -7.44 -4.20 -9.86
N PHE A 11 -7.62 -2.90 -10.11
CA PHE A 11 -8.34 -2.40 -11.28
C PHE A 11 -7.59 -2.70 -12.58
N ILE A 12 -6.26 -2.51 -12.60
CA ILE A 12 -5.42 -2.82 -13.78
C ILE A 12 -5.46 -4.32 -14.09
N THR A 13 -5.39 -5.19 -13.07
CA THR A 13 -5.50 -6.64 -13.28
C THR A 13 -6.90 -7.06 -13.73
N ALA A 14 -7.95 -6.40 -13.25
CA ALA A 14 -9.33 -6.68 -13.66
C ALA A 14 -9.60 -6.23 -15.10
N ILE A 15 -9.03 -5.10 -15.54
CA ILE A 15 -9.14 -4.61 -16.92
C ILE A 15 -8.56 -5.63 -17.91
N SER A 16 -7.41 -6.23 -17.61
CA SER A 16 -6.80 -7.26 -18.48
C SER A 16 -7.65 -8.51 -18.62
N ILE A 17 -8.43 -8.87 -17.58
CA ILE A 17 -9.36 -9.99 -17.63
C ILE A 17 -10.56 -9.61 -18.52
N ILE A 18 -11.12 -8.42 -18.34
CA ILE A 18 -12.27 -7.94 -19.14
C ILE A 18 -11.92 -7.81 -20.62
N SER A 19 -10.69 -7.36 -20.95
CA SER A 19 -10.28 -7.19 -22.35
C SER A 19 -9.99 -8.51 -23.08
N ALA A 20 -9.68 -9.58 -22.37
CA ALA A 20 -9.45 -10.90 -22.96
C ALA A 20 -10.75 -11.60 -23.41
N TYR A 21 -11.89 -11.27 -22.80
CA TYR A 21 -13.22 -11.79 -23.18
C TYR A 21 -13.94 -10.94 -24.24
N GLY A 22 -13.18 -10.13 -25.00
CA GLY A 22 -13.66 -9.10 -25.92
C GLY A 22 -14.33 -9.61 -27.21
N SER A 23 -15.44 -10.33 -27.10
CA SER A 23 -16.48 -10.32 -28.13
C SER A 23 -17.69 -9.55 -27.58
N TYR A 24 -18.17 -8.56 -28.34
CA TYR A 24 -19.11 -7.49 -27.94
C TYR A 24 -20.52 -7.95 -27.51
N TYR A 25 -20.75 -9.25 -27.28
CA TYR A 25 -22.02 -9.78 -26.81
C TYR A 25 -21.98 -9.96 -25.29
N SER A 26 -22.58 -9.01 -24.58
CA SER A 26 -22.98 -9.07 -23.16
C SER A 26 -22.14 -9.96 -22.24
N PHE A 27 -21.17 -9.36 -21.53
CA PHE A 27 -20.50 -10.01 -20.42
C PHE A 27 -21.55 -10.51 -19.40
N SER A 28 -21.73 -11.82 -19.33
CA SER A 28 -22.54 -12.49 -18.33
C SER A 28 -21.61 -13.22 -17.36
N LEU A 29 -21.84 -13.01 -16.07
CA LEU A 29 -21.05 -13.66 -15.01
C LEU A 29 -21.21 -15.19 -15.04
N GLY A 30 -22.35 -15.69 -15.53
CA GLY A 30 -22.56 -17.12 -15.81
C GLY A 30 -21.60 -17.62 -16.88
N ASN A 31 -21.59 -16.98 -18.07
CA ASN A 31 -20.69 -17.37 -19.15
C ASN A 31 -19.20 -17.33 -18.73
N LEU A 32 -18.80 -16.39 -17.87
CA LEU A 32 -17.45 -16.36 -17.31
C LEU A 32 -17.19 -17.56 -16.40
N LEU A 33 -18.11 -17.88 -15.49
CA LEU A 33 -17.97 -19.04 -14.60
C LEU A 33 -18.02 -20.37 -15.35
N ASP A 34 -18.90 -20.47 -16.35
CA ASP A 34 -19.05 -21.65 -17.21
C ASP A 34 -17.84 -21.84 -18.15
N SER A 35 -17.11 -20.76 -18.45
CA SER A 35 -15.88 -20.85 -19.24
C SER A 35 -14.68 -21.38 -18.47
N PHE A 36 -14.76 -21.42 -17.13
CA PHE A 36 -13.70 -22.00 -16.32
C PHE A 36 -13.88 -23.50 -16.22
N ASP A 37 -12.89 -24.23 -16.72
CA ASP A 37 -12.83 -25.66 -16.48
C ASP A 37 -12.86 -25.95 -14.96
N PRO A 38 -13.48 -27.06 -14.55
CA PRO A 38 -13.58 -27.47 -13.15
C PRO A 38 -12.23 -27.47 -12.43
N SER A 39 -11.19 -27.94 -13.12
CA SER A 39 -9.81 -27.94 -12.61
C SER A 39 -9.31 -26.52 -12.28
N THR A 40 -9.70 -25.52 -13.07
CA THR A 40 -9.33 -24.11 -12.85
C THR A 40 -10.06 -23.54 -11.64
N LEU A 41 -11.34 -23.89 -11.43
CA LEU A 41 -12.10 -23.49 -10.25
C LEU A 41 -11.49 -24.07 -8.97
N ILE A 42 -11.10 -25.35 -8.99
CA ILE A 42 -10.39 -26.01 -7.89
C ILE A 42 -9.07 -25.32 -7.60
N LEU A 43 -8.32 -24.98 -8.65
CA LEU A 43 -7.04 -24.30 -8.51
C LEU A 43 -7.21 -22.89 -7.90
N GLY A 44 -8.26 -22.17 -8.30
CA GLY A 44 -8.64 -20.87 -7.70
C GLY A 44 -9.03 -21.00 -6.23
N LEU A 45 -9.72 -22.09 -5.86
CA LEU A 45 -10.03 -22.39 -4.45
C LEU A 45 -8.76 -22.62 -3.64
N LEU A 46 -7.88 -23.51 -4.11
CA LEU A 46 -6.59 -23.80 -3.47
C LEU A 46 -5.76 -22.52 -3.31
N PHE A 47 -5.78 -21.64 -4.30
CA PHE A 47 -5.09 -20.34 -4.22
C PHE A 47 -5.58 -19.53 -3.02
N ILE A 48 -6.89 -19.43 -2.83
CA ILE A 48 -7.49 -18.67 -1.72
C ILE A 48 -7.15 -19.32 -0.38
N ILE A 49 -7.22 -20.65 -0.29
CA ILE A 49 -6.86 -21.40 0.92
C ILE A 49 -5.40 -21.14 1.29
N PHE A 50 -4.47 -21.29 0.35
CA PHE A 50 -3.05 -21.01 0.59
C PHE A 50 -2.82 -19.54 0.95
N LEU A 51 -3.48 -18.62 0.26
CA LEU A 51 -3.38 -17.19 0.55
C LEU A 51 -3.80 -16.88 1.99
N VAL A 52 -4.91 -17.47 2.46
CA VAL A 52 -5.41 -17.30 3.83
C VAL A 52 -4.45 -17.91 4.85
N LEU A 53 -4.00 -19.15 4.63
CA LEU A 53 -3.09 -19.85 5.53
C LEU A 53 -1.75 -19.14 5.64
N LEU A 54 -1.12 -18.79 4.51
CA LEU A 54 0.12 -18.03 4.48
C LEU A 54 -0.03 -16.70 5.19
N LYS A 55 -1.09 -15.95 4.91
CA LYS A 55 -1.33 -14.67 5.57
C LYS A 55 -1.45 -14.83 7.08
N LEU A 56 -2.15 -15.88 7.55
CA LEU A 56 -2.28 -16.19 8.98
C LEU A 56 -0.88 -16.43 9.58
N ILE A 57 -0.07 -17.27 8.94
CA ILE A 57 1.29 -17.59 9.40
C ILE A 57 2.17 -16.34 9.39
N LEU A 58 2.30 -15.65 8.26
CA LEU A 58 3.17 -14.47 8.09
C LEU A 58 2.74 -13.30 8.99
N SER A 59 1.45 -13.14 9.28
CA SER A 59 0.97 -12.08 10.16
C SER A 59 1.49 -12.21 11.60
N ARG A 60 1.84 -13.43 12.05
CA ARG A 60 2.47 -13.64 13.36
C ARG A 60 3.92 -13.15 13.38
N PHE A 61 4.63 -13.29 12.27
CA PHE A 61 6.05 -12.91 12.15
C PHE A 61 6.23 -11.42 11.83
N PHE A 62 5.37 -10.83 11.00
CA PHE A 62 5.50 -9.45 10.53
C PHE A 62 4.40 -8.53 11.09
N GLN A 63 4.39 -8.36 12.41
CA GLN A 63 3.33 -7.65 13.13
C GLN A 63 3.19 -6.16 12.74
N ASN A 64 4.26 -5.54 12.21
CA ASN A 64 4.34 -4.11 11.95
C ASN A 64 4.13 -3.72 10.48
N SER A 65 3.97 -4.69 9.57
CA SER A 65 3.97 -4.43 8.12
C SER A 65 2.88 -5.23 7.38
N GLU A 66 1.61 -4.95 7.68
CA GLU A 66 0.46 -5.60 7.02
C GLU A 66 0.55 -5.57 5.48
N GLY A 67 1.09 -4.50 4.91
CA GLY A 67 1.30 -4.39 3.46
C GLY A 67 2.27 -5.45 2.94
N ALA A 68 3.41 -5.63 3.61
CA ALA A 68 4.41 -6.62 3.23
C ALA A 68 3.86 -8.04 3.37
N VAL A 69 3.12 -8.33 4.45
CA VAL A 69 2.46 -9.63 4.67
C VAL A 69 1.55 -9.99 3.52
N ASN A 70 0.69 -9.06 3.08
CA ASN A 70 -0.26 -9.34 2.00
C ASN A 70 0.44 -9.56 0.66
N VAL A 71 1.48 -8.77 0.34
CA VAL A 71 2.23 -8.93 -0.92
C VAL A 71 3.00 -10.25 -0.91
N MET A 72 3.68 -10.57 0.20
CA MET A 72 4.44 -11.82 0.33
C MET A 72 3.50 -13.04 0.28
N SER A 73 2.38 -13.03 1.00
CA SER A 73 1.43 -14.15 0.97
C SER A 73 0.83 -14.33 -0.42
N LEU A 74 0.55 -13.24 -1.13
CA LEU A 74 0.08 -13.28 -2.52
C LEU A 74 1.11 -13.91 -3.45
N CYS A 75 2.36 -13.45 -3.40
CA CYS A 75 3.43 -13.98 -4.25
C CYS A 75 3.68 -15.46 -3.98
N ILE A 76 3.74 -15.88 -2.71
CA ILE A 76 3.99 -17.28 -2.34
C ILE A 76 2.80 -18.15 -2.73
N ALA A 77 1.55 -17.71 -2.50
CA ALA A 77 0.35 -18.44 -2.92
C ALA A 77 0.31 -18.62 -4.45
N ALA A 78 0.63 -17.57 -5.21
CA ALA A 78 0.66 -17.63 -6.67
C ALA A 78 1.75 -18.59 -7.18
N LEU A 79 2.93 -18.58 -6.57
CA LEU A 79 4.02 -19.50 -6.90
C LEU A 79 3.67 -20.96 -6.57
N MET A 80 3.04 -21.22 -5.42
CA MET A 80 2.57 -22.57 -5.08
C MET A 80 1.56 -23.08 -6.11
N ILE A 81 0.59 -22.26 -6.49
CA ILE A 81 -0.43 -22.63 -7.47
C ILE A 81 0.15 -22.85 -8.87
N TYR A 82 1.09 -21.99 -9.29
CA TYR A 82 1.80 -22.20 -10.54
C TYR A 82 2.60 -23.51 -10.54
N GLY A 83 3.28 -23.83 -9.43
CA GLY A 83 4.01 -25.10 -9.27
C GLY A 83 3.08 -26.30 -9.35
N ILE A 84 1.95 -26.25 -8.63
CA ILE A 84 0.93 -27.29 -8.61
C ILE A 84 0.34 -27.50 -10.02
N HIS A 85 -0.03 -26.42 -10.73
CA HIS A 85 -0.50 -26.49 -12.11
C HIS A 85 0.55 -27.11 -13.06
N LYS A 86 1.82 -26.73 -12.92
CA LYS A 86 2.90 -27.22 -13.79
C LYS A 86 3.24 -28.70 -13.59
N ILE A 87 3.03 -29.22 -12.39
CA ILE A 87 3.19 -30.65 -12.09
C ILE A 87 2.09 -31.47 -12.80
N GLY A 88 0.98 -30.85 -13.18
CA GLY A 88 -0.16 -31.56 -13.77
C GLY A 88 -0.85 -32.46 -12.75
N TRP A 89 -0.88 -32.03 -11.48
CA TRP A 89 -1.53 -32.82 -10.43
C TRP A 89 -3.04 -32.89 -10.68
N ASP A 90 -3.58 -34.10 -10.67
CA ASP A 90 -5.00 -34.38 -10.81
C ASP A 90 -5.74 -34.16 -9.48
N TYR A 91 -6.29 -32.96 -9.31
CA TYR A 91 -7.03 -32.58 -8.10
C TYR A 91 -8.36 -33.32 -8.00
N GLU A 92 -8.97 -33.62 -9.14
CA GLU A 92 -10.27 -34.24 -9.21
C GLU A 92 -10.19 -35.65 -8.59
N ASN A 93 -9.21 -36.44 -9.04
CA ASN A 93 -8.94 -37.75 -8.44
C ASN A 93 -8.58 -37.68 -6.96
N PHE A 94 -7.79 -36.68 -6.53
CA PHE A 94 -7.48 -36.50 -5.10
C PHE A 94 -8.73 -36.28 -4.23
N PHE A 95 -9.70 -35.51 -4.70
CA PHE A 95 -10.95 -35.30 -3.96
C PHE A 95 -11.90 -36.52 -4.06
N TYR A 96 -11.92 -37.21 -5.20
CA TYR A 96 -12.65 -38.47 -5.34
C TYR A 96 -12.11 -39.56 -4.39
N ASP A 97 -10.79 -39.67 -4.24
CA ASP A 97 -10.15 -40.60 -3.30
C ASP A 97 -10.50 -40.28 -1.84
N LEU A 98 -10.84 -39.02 -1.54
CA LEU A 98 -11.36 -38.59 -0.24
C LEU A 98 -12.87 -38.84 -0.07
N GLY A 99 -13.53 -39.43 -1.06
CA GLY A 99 -14.97 -39.70 -1.07
C GLY A 99 -15.85 -38.48 -1.36
N VAL A 100 -15.28 -37.44 -1.97
CA VAL A 100 -16.05 -36.25 -2.37
C VAL A 100 -16.51 -36.45 -3.82
N GLU A 101 -17.81 -36.63 -4.01
CA GLU A 101 -18.42 -36.67 -5.34
C GLU A 101 -18.27 -35.31 -6.06
N GLY A 102 -18.00 -35.33 -7.36
CA GLY A 102 -17.74 -34.14 -8.17
C GLY A 102 -18.84 -33.07 -8.03
N ASP A 103 -20.11 -33.47 -8.03
CA ASP A 103 -21.25 -32.55 -7.88
C ASP A 103 -21.25 -31.80 -6.53
N MET A 104 -20.85 -32.48 -5.45
CA MET A 104 -20.69 -31.82 -4.15
C MET A 104 -19.55 -30.80 -4.17
N LEU A 105 -18.51 -31.06 -4.95
CA LEU A 105 -17.35 -30.20 -5.04
C LEU A 105 -17.68 -28.87 -5.74
N TYR A 106 -18.45 -28.90 -6.83
CA TYR A 106 -18.96 -27.68 -7.47
C TYR A 106 -19.85 -26.85 -6.55
N ALA A 107 -20.66 -27.48 -5.71
CA ALA A 107 -21.48 -26.78 -4.73
C ALA A 107 -20.64 -26.22 -3.56
N ALA A 108 -19.60 -26.94 -3.13
CA ALA A 108 -18.76 -26.56 -2.00
C ALA A 108 -17.77 -25.43 -2.33
N ILE A 109 -17.22 -25.39 -3.55
CA ILE A 109 -16.27 -24.36 -3.99
C ILE A 109 -16.77 -22.93 -3.72
N PRO A 110 -17.94 -22.49 -4.22
CA PRO A 110 -18.39 -21.11 -4.04
C PRO A 110 -18.65 -20.78 -2.57
N ILE A 111 -19.12 -21.75 -1.77
CA ILE A 111 -19.33 -21.59 -0.32
C ILE A 111 -17.99 -21.34 0.38
N LEU A 112 -16.98 -22.17 0.10
CA LEU A 112 -15.64 -22.01 0.66
C LEU A 112 -14.97 -20.71 0.20
N LEU A 113 -15.20 -20.28 -1.04
CA LEU A 113 -14.74 -19.00 -1.57
C LEU A 113 -15.31 -17.83 -0.79
N ILE A 114 -16.62 -17.85 -0.51
CA ILE A 114 -17.31 -16.85 0.32
C ILE A 114 -16.75 -16.85 1.74
N ILE A 115 -16.56 -18.03 2.36
CA ILE A 115 -15.98 -18.16 3.71
C ILE A 115 -14.55 -17.60 3.76
N GLY A 116 -13.73 -17.92 2.76
CA GLY A 116 -12.35 -17.42 2.65
C GLY A 116 -12.30 -15.89 2.52
N LEU A 117 -13.14 -15.31 1.65
CA LEU A 117 -13.27 -13.86 1.51
C LEU A 117 -13.75 -13.20 2.80
N PHE A 118 -14.71 -13.81 3.50
CA PHE A 118 -15.21 -13.34 4.77
C PHE A 118 -14.13 -13.34 5.86
N TYR A 119 -13.32 -14.41 5.92
CA TYR A 119 -12.19 -14.50 6.83
C TYR A 119 -11.15 -13.39 6.57
N LEU A 120 -10.81 -13.17 5.29
CA LEU A 120 -9.88 -12.10 4.88
C LEU A 120 -10.41 -10.71 5.26
N ALA A 121 -11.73 -10.49 5.16
CA ALA A 121 -12.37 -9.25 5.54
C ALA A 121 -12.37 -9.02 7.07
N LYS A 122 -12.57 -10.09 7.86
CA LYS A 122 -12.58 -10.05 9.32
C LYS A 122 -11.20 -9.74 9.93
N SER A 123 -10.13 -10.18 9.27
CA SER A 123 -8.74 -10.09 9.77
C SER A 123 -8.18 -8.65 9.90
N ARG A 124 -8.81 -7.62 9.33
CA ARG A 124 -8.34 -6.23 9.52
C ARG A 124 -8.68 -5.75 10.93
N LYS A 125 -7.71 -5.20 11.67
CA LYS A 125 -7.90 -4.59 13.01
C LYS A 125 -8.86 -3.38 12.99
N GLU A 126 -9.14 -2.79 11.82
CA GLU A 126 -10.21 -1.80 11.58
C GLU A 126 -11.56 -2.44 11.17
N GLY A 127 -11.67 -3.77 11.25
CA GLY A 127 -12.59 -4.64 10.49
C GLY A 127 -14.08 -4.49 10.78
N HIS A 128 -14.46 -3.84 11.89
CA HIS A 128 -15.87 -3.49 12.11
C HIS A 128 -16.41 -2.51 11.06
N PHE A 129 -15.54 -1.74 10.38
CA PHE A 129 -15.96 -0.74 9.40
C PHE A 129 -16.24 -1.30 7.99
N LEU A 130 -15.65 -2.44 7.63
CA LEU A 130 -15.80 -3.03 6.29
C LEU A 130 -16.84 -4.14 6.25
N PHE A 131 -17.10 -4.79 7.38
CA PHE A 131 -18.00 -5.94 7.46
C PHE A 131 -19.40 -5.63 6.94
N TYR A 132 -20.06 -4.57 7.44
CA TYR A 132 -21.41 -4.22 6.98
C TYR A 132 -21.47 -3.86 5.50
N ARG A 133 -20.37 -3.33 4.91
CA ARG A 133 -20.32 -2.98 3.49
C ARG A 133 -20.35 -4.23 2.61
N ILE A 134 -19.70 -5.31 3.03
CA ILE A 134 -19.71 -6.58 2.31
C ILE A 134 -21.11 -7.17 2.26
N PHE A 135 -21.83 -7.18 3.40
CA PHE A 135 -23.23 -7.63 3.44
C PHE A 135 -24.15 -6.78 2.58
N LEU A 136 -23.96 -5.45 2.57
CA LEU A 136 -24.73 -4.57 1.69
C LEU A 136 -24.45 -4.86 0.20
N ILE A 137 -23.18 -5.00 -0.18
CA ILE A 137 -22.78 -5.27 -1.57
C ILE A 137 -23.29 -6.66 -2.00
N LEU A 138 -23.03 -7.71 -1.22
CA LEU A 138 -23.49 -9.06 -1.52
C LEU A 138 -25.01 -9.17 -1.56
N GLY A 139 -25.71 -8.55 -0.61
CA GLY A 139 -27.18 -8.52 -0.61
C GLY A 139 -27.74 -7.81 -1.84
N THR A 140 -27.13 -6.69 -2.24
CA THR A 140 -27.55 -5.95 -3.45
C THR A 140 -27.27 -6.75 -4.72
N ILE A 141 -26.11 -7.40 -4.82
CA ILE A 141 -25.76 -8.27 -5.96
C ILE A 141 -26.69 -9.48 -6.03
N ALA A 142 -26.98 -10.13 -4.90
CA ALA A 142 -27.89 -11.27 -4.86
C ALA A 142 -29.31 -10.91 -5.31
N ILE A 143 -29.82 -9.74 -4.89
CA ILE A 143 -31.10 -9.22 -5.38
C ILE A 143 -31.03 -8.95 -6.88
N ALA A 144 -29.96 -8.31 -7.38
CA ALA A 144 -29.81 -8.06 -8.81
C ALA A 144 -29.76 -9.37 -9.64
N LEU A 145 -29.02 -10.37 -9.17
CA LEU A 145 -28.92 -11.68 -9.82
C LEU A 145 -30.24 -12.45 -9.80
N SER A 146 -31.10 -12.24 -8.80
CA SER A 146 -32.42 -12.89 -8.76
C SER A 146 -33.35 -12.46 -9.90
N PHE A 147 -33.09 -11.32 -10.53
CA PHE A 147 -33.82 -10.86 -11.73
C PHE A 147 -33.22 -11.39 -13.04
N THR A 148 -32.09 -12.09 -12.98
CA THR A 148 -31.44 -12.69 -14.14
C THR A 148 -31.76 -14.19 -14.20
N ASP A 149 -31.70 -14.78 -15.40
CA ASP A 149 -31.88 -16.23 -15.59
C ASP A 149 -30.65 -17.05 -15.15
N LEU A 150 -29.68 -16.43 -14.48
CA LEU A 150 -28.45 -17.06 -14.02
C LEU A 150 -28.65 -17.99 -12.82
N VAL A 151 -29.74 -17.82 -12.06
CA VAL A 151 -29.99 -18.58 -10.84
C VAL A 151 -31.24 -19.42 -11.03
N TYR A 152 -31.07 -20.74 -10.93
CA TYR A 152 -32.15 -21.72 -11.07
C TYR A 152 -33.32 -21.41 -10.10
N GLU A 153 -33.00 -21.19 -8.82
CA GLU A 153 -33.97 -20.84 -7.78
C GLU A 153 -34.02 -19.33 -7.50
N LYS A 154 -34.62 -18.55 -8.41
CA LYS A 154 -34.75 -17.09 -8.29
C LYS A 154 -35.35 -16.65 -6.95
N GLY A 155 -36.36 -17.39 -6.46
CA GLY A 155 -37.06 -17.10 -5.20
C GLY A 155 -36.13 -17.19 -3.99
N LEU A 156 -35.34 -18.26 -3.89
CA LEU A 156 -34.38 -18.45 -2.80
C LEU A 156 -33.30 -17.36 -2.81
N MET A 157 -32.76 -17.04 -3.99
CA MET A 157 -31.72 -16.01 -4.12
C MET A 157 -32.22 -14.63 -3.70
N LEU A 158 -33.46 -14.29 -4.06
CA LEU A 158 -34.09 -13.03 -3.67
C LEU A 158 -34.26 -12.94 -2.13
N ILE A 159 -34.74 -14.01 -1.50
CA ILE A 159 -34.91 -14.07 -0.03
C ILE A 159 -33.54 -13.91 0.68
N ILE A 160 -32.52 -14.65 0.25
CA ILE A 160 -31.17 -14.57 0.80
C ILE A 160 -30.60 -13.15 0.64
N GLY A 161 -30.77 -12.55 -0.53
CA GLY A 161 -30.33 -11.19 -0.81
C GLY A 161 -30.96 -10.14 0.12
N ILE A 162 -32.27 -10.23 0.36
CA ILE A 162 -32.98 -9.34 1.29
C ILE A 162 -32.46 -9.50 2.73
N ILE A 163 -32.28 -10.75 3.21
CA ILE A 163 -31.76 -11.01 4.55
C ILE A 163 -30.37 -10.40 4.73
N LEU A 164 -29.47 -10.61 3.77
CA LEU A 164 -28.12 -10.05 3.79
C LEU A 164 -28.13 -8.52 3.81
N LEU A 165 -28.97 -7.90 2.99
CA LEU A 165 -29.09 -6.45 2.89
C LEU A 165 -29.61 -5.82 4.19
N LEU A 166 -30.65 -6.40 4.79
CA LEU A 166 -31.20 -5.95 6.08
C LEU A 166 -30.17 -6.08 7.21
N TRP A 167 -29.41 -7.18 7.24
CA TRP A 167 -28.39 -7.39 8.25
C TRP A 167 -27.23 -6.39 8.09
N GLY A 168 -26.81 -6.13 6.85
CA GLY A 168 -25.85 -5.10 6.50
C GLY A 168 -26.29 -3.69 6.95
N LEU A 169 -27.55 -3.32 6.68
CA LEU A 169 -28.12 -2.04 7.11
C LEU A 169 -28.19 -1.92 8.64
N TRP A 170 -28.56 -3.00 9.34
CA TRP A 170 -28.62 -3.02 10.80
C TRP A 170 -27.23 -2.80 11.43
N LEU A 171 -26.20 -3.50 10.92
CA LEU A 171 -24.82 -3.34 11.38
C LEU A 171 -24.29 -1.93 11.10
N TRP A 172 -24.62 -1.35 9.95
CA TRP A 172 -24.28 0.03 9.60
C TRP A 172 -24.88 1.05 10.59
N ARG A 173 -26.16 0.91 10.94
CA ARG A 173 -26.83 1.76 11.93
C ARG A 173 -26.16 1.66 13.30
N ARG A 174 -25.82 0.44 13.75
CA ARG A 174 -25.13 0.22 15.03
C ARG A 174 -23.74 0.86 15.04
N HIS A 175 -23.04 0.84 13.91
CA HIS A 175 -21.71 1.43 13.79
C HIS A 175 -21.72 2.96 13.83
N ARG A 176 -22.67 3.62 13.14
CA ARG A 176 -22.78 5.09 13.14
C ARG A 176 -22.98 5.69 14.54
N ARG A 177 -23.63 4.96 15.44
CA ARG A 177 -23.82 5.39 16.84
C ARG A 177 -22.50 5.49 17.63
N LYS A 178 -21.46 4.75 17.24
CA LYS A 178 -20.14 4.81 17.92
C LYS A 178 -19.24 5.93 17.40
N LEU A 179 -19.36 6.30 16.11
CA LEU A 179 -18.54 7.36 15.50
C LEU A 179 -19.06 8.78 15.77
N GLY A 180 -20.36 8.95 16.03
CA GLY A 180 -20.94 10.24 16.45
C GLY A 180 -20.58 10.66 17.89
N GLY A 181 -19.76 9.88 18.59
CA GLY A 181 -19.45 10.03 20.02
C GLY A 181 -18.22 10.87 20.36
N TYR A 182 -17.46 11.39 19.39
CA TYR A 182 -16.47 12.45 19.66
C TYR A 182 -17.16 13.82 19.81
N SER A 183 -18.20 13.88 20.65
CA SER A 183 -18.35 15.10 21.43
C SER A 183 -17.17 15.04 22.39
N PRO A 184 -16.26 16.05 22.45
CA PRO A 184 -15.25 16.09 23.50
C PRO A 184 -15.96 15.76 24.80
N SER A 185 -15.48 14.72 25.48
CA SER A 185 -16.01 14.27 26.75
C SER A 185 -15.92 15.46 27.69
N ILE A 186 -16.99 16.26 27.72
CA ILE A 186 -17.18 17.31 28.71
C ILE A 186 -17.06 16.54 30.02
N PRO A 187 -16.07 16.85 30.87
CA PRO A 187 -15.88 16.16 32.13
C PRO A 187 -17.23 16.05 32.84
N ASN A 188 -17.52 14.89 33.42
CA ASN A 188 -18.83 14.63 34.02
C ASN A 188 -19.17 15.65 35.15
N SER A 189 -18.16 16.38 35.65
CA SER A 189 -18.29 17.52 36.55
C SER A 189 -19.01 18.74 35.96
N TYR A 190 -19.14 18.86 34.63
CA TYR A 190 -19.83 19.97 33.96
C TYR A 190 -21.15 19.57 33.32
N ARG A 191 -21.63 18.34 33.53
CA ARG A 191 -23.02 18.01 33.20
C ARG A 191 -23.90 18.50 34.33
N PRO A 192 -24.69 19.58 34.16
CA PRO A 192 -25.60 20.03 35.20
C PRO A 192 -26.56 18.87 35.53
N ARG A 193 -26.43 18.31 36.74
CA ARG A 193 -27.36 17.32 37.28
C ARG A 193 -28.74 17.98 37.36
N GLY A 194 -29.77 17.24 36.90
CA GLY A 194 -31.08 17.75 36.54
C GLY A 194 -31.66 18.81 37.49
N SER A 195 -32.05 19.94 36.90
CA SER A 195 -32.83 21.10 37.42
C SER A 195 -32.22 22.47 37.10
N LEU A 196 -30.97 22.53 36.62
CA LEU A 196 -30.24 23.78 36.42
C LEU A 196 -30.59 24.59 35.14
N PHE A 197 -31.43 24.06 34.25
CA PHE A 197 -31.92 24.77 33.05
C PHE A 197 -33.29 25.44 33.27
N LYS A 198 -33.66 25.76 34.51
CA LYS A 198 -34.93 26.46 34.78
C LYS A 198 -34.94 27.91 34.29
N THR A 199 -33.78 28.52 34.02
CA THR A 199 -33.69 29.91 33.52
C THR A 199 -33.02 29.97 32.14
N PRO A 200 -33.57 30.75 31.17
CA PRO A 200 -32.98 30.95 29.85
C PRO A 200 -31.52 31.43 29.89
N GLN A 201 -31.16 32.19 30.92
CA GLN A 201 -29.83 32.77 31.10
C GLN A 201 -28.74 31.70 31.30
N ARG A 202 -28.99 30.70 32.16
CA ARG A 202 -28.03 29.59 32.38
C ARG A 202 -27.82 28.73 31.13
N TYR A 203 -28.83 28.62 30.27
CA TYR A 203 -28.69 27.95 28.98
C TYR A 203 -27.78 28.73 28.03
N GLN A 204 -27.90 30.05 27.99
CA GLN A 204 -27.01 30.91 27.19
C GLN A 204 -25.57 30.84 27.71
N ASP A 205 -25.35 30.89 29.02
CA ASP A 205 -24.03 30.75 29.64
C ASP A 205 -23.37 29.41 29.27
N TRP A 206 -24.12 28.31 29.38
CA TRP A 206 -23.64 26.98 28.98
C TRP A 206 -23.31 26.89 27.48
N ARG A 207 -24.13 27.52 26.62
CA ARG A 207 -23.88 27.58 25.17
C ARG A 207 -22.61 28.37 24.85
N ASN A 208 -22.41 29.51 25.53
CA ASN A 208 -21.23 30.36 25.39
C ASN A 208 -19.97 29.63 25.86
N TYR A 209 -20.02 28.96 27.02
CA TYR A 209 -18.93 28.12 27.52
C TYR A 209 -18.55 27.00 26.54
N ARG A 210 -19.55 26.30 25.98
CA ARG A 210 -19.32 25.25 24.96
C ARG A 210 -18.77 25.81 23.65
N LYS A 211 -19.07 27.06 23.31
CA LYS A 211 -18.48 27.75 22.16
C LYS A 211 -17.01 28.05 22.45
N GLN A 212 -16.71 28.62 23.61
CA GLN A 212 -15.34 28.92 24.05
C GLN A 212 -14.44 27.67 24.08
N LEU A 213 -14.92 26.54 24.62
CA LEU A 213 -14.17 25.29 24.60
C LEU A 213 -13.90 24.76 23.18
N ARG A 214 -14.85 24.94 22.24
CA ARG A 214 -14.66 24.57 20.84
C ARG A 214 -13.62 25.47 20.18
N ASP A 215 -13.67 26.77 20.45
CA ASP A 215 -12.73 27.74 19.90
C ASP A 215 -11.30 27.48 20.44
N GLN A 216 -11.16 27.16 21.74
CA GLN A 216 -9.89 26.73 22.34
C GLN A 216 -9.34 25.44 21.70
N GLY A 217 -10.19 24.41 21.55
CA GLY A 217 -9.78 23.16 20.89
C GLY A 217 -9.41 23.36 19.42
N TYR A 218 -10.04 24.30 18.73
CA TYR A 218 -9.68 24.68 17.36
C TYR A 218 -8.33 25.40 17.31
N GLN A 219 -8.08 26.36 18.22
CA GLN A 219 -6.78 27.04 18.33
C GLN A 219 -5.64 26.06 18.66
N GLN A 220 -5.87 25.11 19.57
CA GLN A 220 -4.87 24.09 19.90
C GLN A 220 -4.52 23.21 18.68
N LYS A 221 -5.53 22.78 17.91
CA LYS A 221 -5.30 22.02 16.67
C LYS A 221 -4.51 22.82 15.64
N LEU A 222 -4.77 24.12 15.50
CA LEU A 222 -3.99 24.98 14.61
C LEU A 222 -2.54 25.09 15.08
N GLN A 223 -2.30 25.25 16.38
CA GLN A 223 -0.94 25.28 16.94
C GLN A 223 -0.21 23.95 16.74
N ASP A 224 -0.89 22.82 16.94
CA ASP A 224 -0.31 21.49 16.73
C ASP A 224 0.03 21.27 15.24
N GLN A 225 -0.84 21.71 14.33
CA GLN A 225 -0.56 21.69 12.89
C GLN A 225 0.65 22.57 12.54
N GLN A 226 0.72 23.79 13.07
CA GLN A 226 1.88 24.68 12.86
C GLN A 226 3.19 24.04 13.36
N LYS A 227 3.19 23.48 14.57
CA LYS A 227 4.34 22.74 15.12
C LYS A 227 4.73 21.54 14.27
N GLU A 228 3.75 20.82 13.71
CA GLU A 228 4.03 19.70 12.80
C GLU A 228 4.68 20.18 11.49
N TYR A 229 4.20 21.29 10.93
CA TYR A 229 4.82 21.92 9.75
C TYR A 229 6.24 22.40 10.03
N GLU A 230 6.47 23.05 11.17
CA GLU A 230 7.81 23.50 11.59
C GLU A 230 8.77 22.32 11.75
N ARG A 231 8.34 21.23 12.39
CA ARG A 231 9.15 20.00 12.51
C ARG A 231 9.52 19.42 11.15
N LYS A 232 8.56 19.37 10.21
CA LYS A 232 8.83 18.89 8.84
C LYS A 232 9.83 19.80 8.10
N GLN A 233 9.72 21.11 8.26
CA GLN A 233 10.66 22.05 7.68
C GLN A 233 12.06 21.91 8.28
N GLN A 234 12.17 21.79 9.61
CA GLN A 234 13.45 21.55 10.28
C GLN A 234 14.10 20.23 9.85
N GLN A 235 13.32 19.15 9.74
CA GLN A 235 13.80 17.86 9.25
C GLN A 235 14.29 17.95 7.80
N ALA A 236 13.56 18.65 6.92
CA ALA A 236 13.97 18.86 5.54
C ALA A 236 15.27 19.68 5.44
N GLN A 237 15.42 20.72 6.27
CA GLN A 237 16.66 21.51 6.35
C GLN A 237 17.85 20.67 6.83
N GLN A 238 17.66 19.85 7.87
CA GLN A 238 18.71 18.95 8.36
C GLN A 238 19.12 17.92 7.30
N GLN A 239 18.16 17.33 6.58
CA GLN A 239 18.46 16.41 5.48
C GLN A 239 19.21 17.11 4.34
N ALA A 240 18.80 18.33 3.95
CA ALA A 240 19.50 19.11 2.93
C ALA A 240 20.95 19.40 3.33
N GLN A 241 21.20 19.78 4.59
CA GLN A 241 22.55 19.99 5.12
C GLN A 241 23.38 18.70 5.12
N GLN A 242 22.78 17.57 5.48
CA GLN A 242 23.46 16.26 5.43
C GLN A 242 23.85 15.89 3.99
N ILE A 243 22.95 16.07 3.03
CA ILE A 243 23.22 15.84 1.61
C ILE A 243 24.36 16.74 1.12
N GLN A 244 24.37 18.03 1.49
CA GLN A 244 25.47 18.94 1.16
C GLN A 244 26.80 18.49 1.77
N LYS A 245 26.82 18.06 3.04
CA LYS A 245 28.03 17.53 3.69
C LYS A 245 28.56 16.29 2.97
N VAL A 246 27.69 15.37 2.56
CA VAL A 246 28.08 14.18 1.80
C VAL A 246 28.66 14.55 0.43
N LYS A 247 28.03 15.50 -0.28
CA LYS A 247 28.54 16.00 -1.56
C LYS A 247 29.92 16.64 -1.43
N ILE A 248 30.14 17.48 -0.43
CA ILE A 248 31.45 18.12 -0.18
C ILE A 248 32.52 17.07 0.11
N ARG A 249 32.21 16.06 0.94
CA ARG A 249 33.15 14.95 1.21
C ARG A 249 33.52 14.18 -0.05
N ALA A 250 32.53 13.87 -0.90
CA ALA A 250 32.77 13.19 -2.17
C ALA A 250 33.65 14.02 -3.12
N LEU A 251 33.42 15.33 -3.21
CA LEU A 251 34.26 16.24 -4.01
C LEU A 251 35.70 16.33 -3.48
N ASN A 252 35.88 16.36 -2.16
CA ASN A 252 37.21 16.36 -1.55
C ASN A 252 37.97 15.05 -1.82
N ASP A 253 37.29 13.89 -1.74
CA ASP A 253 37.89 12.59 -2.08
C ASP A 253 38.29 12.51 -3.56
N LEU A 254 37.41 12.97 -4.47
CA LEU A 254 37.74 13.10 -5.89
C LEU A 254 38.95 14.00 -6.12
N LYS A 255 39.05 15.11 -5.39
CA LYS A 255 40.19 16.02 -5.52
C LYS A 255 41.47 15.40 -4.99
N GLN A 256 41.43 14.70 -3.86
CA GLN A 256 42.59 13.99 -3.33
C GLN A 256 43.12 12.95 -4.35
N LYS A 257 42.21 12.20 -4.99
CA LYS A 257 42.54 11.28 -6.08
C LYS A 257 43.10 12.01 -7.29
N TYR A 258 42.53 13.15 -7.68
CA TYR A 258 43.06 13.97 -8.77
C TYR A 258 44.51 14.37 -8.50
N MET A 259 44.80 14.86 -7.28
CA MET A 259 46.14 15.27 -6.89
C MET A 259 47.11 14.10 -6.87
N SER A 260 46.71 12.91 -6.40
CA SER A 260 47.60 11.74 -6.42
C SER A 260 47.96 11.31 -7.85
N TYR A 261 47.02 11.32 -8.79
CA TYR A 261 47.29 11.07 -10.20
C TYR A 261 48.15 12.16 -10.84
N LEU A 262 47.93 13.43 -10.47
CA LEU A 262 48.73 14.56 -10.97
C LEU A 262 50.19 14.45 -10.50
N PHE A 263 50.42 14.12 -9.22
CA PHE A 263 51.79 13.89 -8.71
C PHE A 263 52.43 12.66 -9.35
N ALA A 264 51.66 11.59 -9.57
CA ALA A 264 52.14 10.41 -10.26
C ALA A 264 52.55 10.72 -11.71
N TYR A 265 51.81 11.58 -12.41
CA TYR A 265 52.12 12.01 -13.77
C TYR A 265 53.50 12.64 -13.88
N TYR A 266 53.87 13.51 -12.92
CA TYR A 266 55.16 14.20 -12.88
C TYR A 266 56.33 13.33 -12.37
N ARG A 267 56.09 12.07 -11.98
CA ARG A 267 57.16 11.18 -11.52
C ARG A 267 58.07 10.79 -12.68
N LYS A 268 59.37 10.99 -12.52
CA LYS A 268 60.40 10.59 -13.50
C LYS A 268 60.34 9.07 -13.73
N GLY A 269 60.36 8.63 -14.99
CA GLY A 269 60.39 7.21 -15.37
C GLY A 269 59.06 6.62 -15.86
N ASN A 270 57.97 7.39 -15.91
CA ASN A 270 56.72 6.92 -16.53
C ASN A 270 56.87 6.81 -18.06
N SER A 271 56.33 5.73 -18.64
CA SER A 271 56.26 5.60 -20.10
C SER A 271 55.21 6.55 -20.71
N PRO A 272 55.32 6.93 -22.00
CA PRO A 272 54.32 7.76 -22.67
C PRO A 272 52.89 7.19 -22.58
N GLN A 273 52.76 5.87 -22.64
CA GLN A 273 51.47 5.19 -22.49
C GLN A 273 50.90 5.33 -21.07
N GLN A 274 51.75 5.26 -20.03
CA GLN A 274 51.31 5.47 -18.65
C GLN A 274 50.85 6.92 -18.43
N GLN A 275 51.58 7.89 -18.98
CA GLN A 275 51.19 9.31 -18.95
C GLN A 275 49.82 9.54 -19.62
N MET A 276 49.58 8.91 -20.77
CA MET A 276 48.29 8.99 -21.47
C MET A 276 47.13 8.42 -20.62
N ARG A 277 47.33 7.26 -19.98
CA ARG A 277 46.34 6.66 -19.08
C ARG A 277 46.05 7.55 -17.86
N MET A 278 47.09 8.17 -17.28
CA MET A 278 46.93 9.14 -16.19
C MET A 278 46.14 10.38 -16.63
N LYS A 279 46.42 10.93 -17.82
CA LYS A 279 45.67 12.06 -18.39
C LYS A 279 44.19 11.73 -18.60
N GLN A 280 43.87 10.52 -19.09
CA GLN A 280 42.50 10.02 -19.20
C GLN A 280 41.81 9.87 -17.83
N ALA A 281 42.54 9.37 -16.82
CA ALA A 281 42.02 9.25 -15.46
C ALA A 281 41.68 10.63 -14.85
N LEU A 282 42.56 11.61 -15.00
CA LEU A 282 42.33 13.00 -14.56
C LEU A 282 41.09 13.61 -15.22
N ALA A 283 40.93 13.44 -16.54
CA ALA A 283 39.75 13.90 -17.27
C ALA A 283 38.45 13.21 -16.78
N THR A 284 38.52 11.92 -16.47
CA THR A 284 37.39 11.16 -15.91
C THR A 284 37.00 11.67 -14.52
N ILE A 285 37.97 11.99 -13.67
CA ILE A 285 37.73 12.56 -12.33
C ILE A 285 37.02 13.92 -12.44
N ILE A 286 37.45 14.79 -13.36
CA ILE A 286 36.78 16.07 -13.61
C ILE A 286 35.34 15.86 -14.07
N LYS A 287 35.09 14.89 -14.96
CA LYS A 287 33.73 14.55 -15.40
C LYS A 287 32.86 14.05 -14.24
N MET A 288 33.40 13.24 -13.33
CA MET A 288 32.69 12.79 -12.13
C MET A 288 32.37 13.97 -11.18
N ALA A 289 33.30 14.92 -11.01
CA ALA A 289 33.04 16.13 -10.24
C ALA A 289 31.94 17.01 -10.87
N ALA A 290 31.90 17.10 -12.21
CA ALA A 290 30.84 17.79 -12.93
C ALA A 290 29.46 17.14 -12.74
N GLN A 291 29.39 15.80 -12.70
CA GLN A 291 28.15 15.09 -12.37
C GLN A 291 27.65 15.36 -10.94
N GLN A 292 28.54 15.75 -10.03
CA GLN A 292 28.19 16.19 -8.67
C GLN A 292 27.79 17.69 -8.60
N GLY A 293 27.78 18.39 -9.73
CA GLY A 293 27.43 19.81 -9.84
C GLY A 293 28.59 20.76 -9.57
N CYS A 294 29.84 20.29 -9.65
CA CYS A 294 31.02 21.15 -9.55
C CYS A 294 31.62 21.40 -10.94
N ASP A 295 31.70 22.66 -11.36
CA ASP A 295 32.39 23.01 -12.60
C ASP A 295 33.90 22.71 -12.51
N ALA A 296 34.51 22.44 -13.66
CA ALA A 296 35.91 22.03 -13.75
C ALA A 296 36.87 23.10 -13.19
N ASN A 297 36.57 24.38 -13.42
CA ASN A 297 37.40 25.48 -12.94
C ASN A 297 37.36 25.58 -11.42
N THR A 298 36.18 25.50 -10.81
CA THR A 298 36.04 25.46 -9.35
C THR A 298 36.71 24.22 -8.75
N PHE A 299 36.59 23.05 -9.40
CA PHE A 299 37.23 21.82 -8.94
C PHE A 299 38.76 21.92 -8.91
N LEU A 300 39.35 22.47 -9.97
CA LEU A 300 40.80 22.66 -10.10
C LEU A 300 41.33 23.81 -9.25
N SER A 301 40.47 24.77 -8.85
CA SER A 301 40.85 25.88 -7.97
C SER A 301 41.12 25.45 -6.53
N SER A 302 41.81 26.28 -5.76
CA SER A 302 42.06 26.06 -4.33
C SER A 302 40.81 26.01 -3.44
N ARG A 303 39.63 26.41 -3.93
CA ARG A 303 38.38 26.48 -3.14
C ARG A 303 37.90 25.12 -2.66
N ILE A 304 38.21 24.07 -3.40
CA ILE A 304 37.96 22.69 -2.97
C ILE A 304 39.31 22.19 -2.47
N GLY A 305 39.48 22.01 -1.17
CA GLY A 305 40.58 21.29 -0.50
C GLY A 305 41.99 21.25 -1.14
N GLY A 306 42.67 22.39 -1.40
CA GLY A 306 44.12 22.34 -1.67
C GLY A 306 44.67 23.45 -2.56
N SER A 307 45.78 23.16 -3.26
CA SER A 307 46.42 24.06 -4.22
C SER A 307 45.73 24.04 -5.59
N ASN A 308 46.03 25.05 -6.41
CA ASN A 308 45.56 25.09 -7.80
C ASN A 308 46.19 23.94 -8.59
N ALA A 309 45.34 23.17 -9.27
CA ALA A 309 45.76 22.04 -10.08
C ALA A 309 45.69 22.39 -11.57
N LYS A 310 46.66 21.93 -12.36
CA LYS A 310 46.64 22.09 -13.81
C LYS A 310 45.58 21.21 -14.43
N SER A 311 44.93 21.70 -15.49
CA SER A 311 43.98 20.89 -16.25
C SER A 311 44.71 19.79 -17.04
N PRO A 312 44.05 18.67 -17.40
CA PRO A 312 44.69 17.62 -18.20
C PRO A 312 45.23 18.15 -19.55
N ASN A 313 44.60 19.20 -20.09
CA ASN A 313 45.00 19.83 -21.35
C ASN A 313 46.28 20.67 -21.21
N GLU A 314 46.60 21.16 -20.02
CA GLU A 314 47.82 21.91 -19.70
C GLU A 314 49.03 21.01 -19.43
N LEU A 315 48.81 19.70 -19.28
CA LEU A 315 49.89 18.72 -19.10
C LEU A 315 50.58 18.47 -20.44
N ARG A 316 51.84 18.94 -20.52
CA ARG A 316 52.81 18.64 -21.59
C ARG A 316 53.50 17.30 -21.35
#